data_AF-H5XG39-F1
#
_entry.id   AF-H5XG39-F1
#
_cell.length_a   1.000
_cell.length_b   1.000
_cell.length_c   1.000
_cell.angle_alpha   90.00
_cell.angle_beta   90.00
_cell.angle_gamma   90.00
#
_symmetry.space_group_name_H-M   'P 1'
#
loop_
_entity.id
_entity.type
_entity.pdbx_description
1 polymer ?
#
loop_
_entity_poly.entity_id
_entity_poly.type
_entity_poly.pdbx_seq_one_letter_code
_entity_poly.pdbx_strand_id
1 'polypeptide(L)'
;MADRITEADLLDSRDVRNLRLARVNVLDKVGSLTVLPDDVHATTKAVASFYGVPEATIKSAVKEHRAELESNGYRVVRGAELRELAREMGNQSRELGPNTRSLALFTRRAVLNVGMLLRDSEVAKQVRAYLLEVEEVAPPDLRKTAYERLREKAEYRGLRDLIAESATDYSPSDKATRMAFARAQNLLYRSTIGMDAAQLIRSGRPLQNWSGKNGPTKTDRGIAKNYLTADELNKMTSRVTLLLAHVNVRFENDTQPSMQQWLELIEEVLPQPAVLA
;
A
#
# COMPACT_ATOMS: atom_id res chain seq x y z
N MET A 1 24.44 5.18 1.82
CA MET A 1 24.04 5.88 0.57
C MET A 1 23.24 4.93 -0.34
N ALA A 2 22.09 4.42 0.11
CA ALA A 2 21.27 3.53 -0.73
C ALA A 2 19.80 3.60 -0.30
N ASP A 3 19.13 4.71 -0.60
CA ASP A 3 17.73 4.94 -0.20
C ASP A 3 16.89 5.62 -1.30
N ARG A 4 17.27 5.40 -2.56
CA ARG A 4 16.58 6.02 -3.70
C ARG A 4 15.54 5.05 -4.23
N ILE A 5 14.27 5.37 -4.03
CA ILE A 5 13.18 4.66 -4.70
C ILE A 5 13.32 4.92 -6.21
N THR A 6 13.25 3.86 -7.00
CA THR A 6 13.42 3.88 -8.45
C THR A 6 12.08 3.76 -9.18
N GLU A 7 12.09 3.99 -10.49
CA GLU A 7 10.91 3.79 -11.32
C GLU A 7 10.44 2.33 -11.33
N ALA A 8 11.37 1.36 -11.23
CA ALA A 8 11.05 -0.06 -11.16
C ALA A 8 10.21 -0.38 -9.90
N ASP A 9 10.55 0.24 -8.77
CA ASP A 9 9.80 0.06 -7.52
C ASP A 9 8.35 0.55 -7.63
N LEU A 10 8.09 1.60 -8.43
CA LEU A 10 6.74 2.09 -8.72
C LEU A 10 5.93 1.12 -9.57
N LEU A 11 6.58 0.40 -10.49
CA LEU A 11 5.93 -0.57 -11.37
C LEU A 11 5.65 -1.88 -10.65
N ASP A 12 6.56 -2.31 -9.77
CA ASP A 12 6.52 -3.66 -9.20
C ASP A 12 5.87 -3.72 -7.81
N SER A 13 5.79 -2.59 -7.09
CA SER A 13 5.19 -2.54 -5.75
C SER A 13 3.98 -1.62 -5.64
N ARG A 14 2.82 -2.23 -5.31
CA ARG A 14 1.58 -1.51 -4.97
C ARG A 14 1.74 -0.57 -3.78
N ASP A 15 2.57 -0.93 -2.82
CA ASP A 15 2.74 -0.12 -1.61
C ASP A 15 3.49 1.18 -1.90
N VAL A 16 4.50 1.09 -2.77
CA VAL A 16 5.28 2.23 -3.27
C VAL A 16 4.36 3.20 -4.03
N ARG A 17 3.41 2.68 -4.81
CA ARG A 17 2.37 3.48 -5.47
C ARG A 17 1.43 4.14 -4.47
N ASN A 18 0.87 3.38 -3.52
CA ASN A 18 -0.10 3.88 -2.55
C ASN A 18 0.41 5.11 -1.77
N LEU A 19 1.69 5.11 -1.42
CA LEU A 19 2.34 6.23 -0.73
C LEU A 19 2.27 7.55 -1.53
N ARG A 20 2.29 7.47 -2.86
CA ARG A 20 2.36 8.62 -3.76
C ARG A 20 0.99 9.13 -4.20
N LEU A 21 -0.07 8.39 -3.91
CA LEU A 21 -1.44 8.73 -4.33
C LEU A 21 -2.02 9.98 -3.68
N ALA A 22 -1.41 10.49 -2.60
CA ALA A 22 -1.77 11.79 -2.04
C ALA A 22 -1.37 12.96 -2.97
N ARG A 23 -0.45 12.76 -3.92
CA ARG A 23 0.14 13.81 -4.77
C ARG A 23 -0.56 13.96 -6.12
N VAL A 24 -1.87 14.14 -6.10
CA VAL A 24 -2.68 14.28 -7.33
C VAL A 24 -2.35 15.53 -8.15
N ASN A 25 -1.74 16.55 -7.54
CA ASN A 25 -1.33 17.81 -8.20
C ASN A 25 -0.25 17.61 -9.26
N VAL A 26 0.45 16.47 -9.23
CA VAL A 26 1.43 16.11 -10.28
C VAL A 26 0.75 16.01 -11.65
N LEU A 27 -0.52 15.58 -11.69
CA LEU A 27 -1.25 15.44 -12.95
C LEU A 27 -1.41 16.77 -13.68
N ASP A 28 -1.52 17.90 -12.95
CA ASP A 28 -1.66 19.23 -13.55
C ASP A 28 -0.33 19.79 -14.09
N LYS A 29 0.80 19.18 -13.70
CA LYS A 29 2.14 19.61 -14.14
C LYS A 29 2.57 18.96 -15.44
N VAL A 30 2.12 17.73 -15.67
CA VAL A 30 2.42 16.97 -16.91
C VAL A 30 1.37 17.15 -18.01
N GLY A 31 0.16 17.62 -17.67
CA GLY A 31 -0.87 17.84 -18.68
C GLY A 31 -2.18 18.39 -18.10
N SER A 32 -3.16 18.61 -18.96
CA SER A 32 -4.51 19.02 -18.55
C SER A 32 -5.43 17.80 -18.58
N LEU A 33 -5.71 17.24 -17.41
CA LEU A 33 -6.67 16.15 -17.26
C LEU A 33 -8.09 16.69 -17.45
N THR A 34 -8.78 16.25 -18.50
CA THR A 34 -10.21 16.53 -18.68
C THR A 34 -11.00 15.76 -17.64
N VAL A 35 -11.53 16.48 -16.65
CA VAL A 35 -12.53 15.95 -15.72
C VAL A 35 -13.93 16.16 -16.29
N LEU A 36 -14.86 15.34 -15.82
CA LEU A 36 -16.28 15.50 -16.04
C LEU A 36 -16.75 16.84 -15.46
N PRO A 37 -17.89 17.36 -15.92
CA PRO A 37 -18.55 18.56 -15.36
C PRO A 37 -18.76 18.56 -13.85
N ASP A 38 -18.67 17.40 -13.19
CA ASP A 38 -18.72 17.28 -11.73
C ASP A 38 -17.41 17.68 -11.02
N ASP A 39 -16.37 18.05 -11.79
CA ASP A 39 -15.02 18.46 -11.35
C ASP A 39 -14.25 17.39 -10.53
N VAL A 40 -14.79 16.17 -10.44
CA VAL A 40 -14.28 15.14 -9.53
C VAL A 40 -13.83 13.88 -10.29
N HIS A 41 -14.54 13.49 -11.35
CA HIS A 41 -14.31 12.22 -12.03
C HIS A 41 -13.79 12.42 -13.45
N ALA A 42 -12.93 11.53 -13.93
CA ALA A 42 -12.54 11.41 -15.32
C ALA A 42 -13.12 10.12 -15.91
N THR A 43 -13.43 10.11 -17.20
CA THR A 43 -13.86 8.90 -17.92
C THR A 43 -12.66 8.10 -18.41
N THR A 44 -12.86 6.82 -18.75
CA THR A 44 -11.82 6.00 -19.39
C THR A 44 -11.22 6.68 -20.62
N LYS A 45 -12.06 7.35 -21.41
CA LYS A 45 -11.64 8.07 -22.62
C LYS A 45 -10.74 9.26 -22.26
N ALA A 46 -11.13 10.06 -21.27
CA ALA A 46 -10.32 11.19 -20.81
C ALA A 46 -8.96 10.73 -20.26
N VAL A 47 -8.93 9.63 -19.50
CA VAL A 47 -7.67 9.06 -18.98
C VAL A 47 -6.78 8.52 -20.10
N ALA A 48 -7.38 7.84 -21.09
CA ALA A 48 -6.67 7.34 -22.26
C ALA A 48 -6.04 8.48 -23.07
N SER A 49 -6.80 9.55 -23.33
CA SER A 49 -6.31 10.76 -23.99
C SER A 49 -5.21 11.45 -23.19
N PHE A 50 -5.36 11.58 -21.87
CA PHE A 50 -4.36 12.21 -21.01
C PHE A 50 -3.01 11.48 -21.05
N TYR A 51 -3.02 10.14 -21.00
CA TYR A 51 -1.80 9.34 -21.05
C TYR A 51 -1.32 9.01 -22.47
N GLY A 52 -2.03 9.45 -23.50
CA GLY A 52 -1.68 9.17 -24.91
C GLY A 52 -1.70 7.68 -25.26
N VAL A 53 -2.55 6.88 -24.60
CA VAL A 53 -2.65 5.43 -24.81
C VAL A 53 -4.04 5.02 -25.31
N PRO A 54 -4.17 3.87 -26.00
CA PRO A 54 -5.48 3.33 -26.37
C PRO A 54 -6.35 3.03 -25.14
N GLU A 55 -7.67 3.20 -25.28
CA GLU A 55 -8.62 2.83 -24.22
C GLU A 55 -8.50 1.34 -23.80
N ALA A 56 -8.09 0.48 -24.72
CA ALA A 56 -7.85 -0.93 -24.44
C ALA A 56 -6.77 -1.12 -23.36
N THR A 57 -5.70 -0.33 -23.39
CA THR A 57 -4.61 -0.38 -22.41
C THR A 57 -5.11 0.02 -21.01
N ILE A 58 -5.94 1.06 -20.93
CA ILE A 58 -6.56 1.45 -19.66
C ILE A 58 -7.49 0.35 -19.14
N LYS A 59 -8.28 -0.27 -20.03
CA LYS A 59 -9.17 -1.39 -19.65
C LYS A 59 -8.39 -2.61 -19.16
N SER A 60 -7.25 -2.93 -19.77
CA SER A 60 -6.36 -4.01 -19.32
C SER A 60 -5.75 -3.69 -17.95
N ALA A 61 -5.21 -2.48 -17.75
CA ALA A 61 -4.67 -2.05 -16.47
C ALA A 61 -5.74 -2.12 -15.35
N VAL A 62 -6.98 -1.73 -15.67
CA VAL A 62 -8.12 -1.84 -14.76
C VAL A 62 -8.47 -3.28 -14.43
N LYS A 63 -8.40 -4.18 -15.42
CA LYS A 63 -8.68 -5.61 -15.22
C LYS A 63 -7.64 -6.26 -14.31
N GLU A 64 -6.36 -5.96 -14.52
CA GLU A 64 -5.24 -6.55 -13.80
C GLU A 64 -5.10 -6.00 -12.38
N HIS A 65 -5.39 -4.70 -12.17
CA HIS A 65 -5.20 -4.02 -10.89
C HIS A 65 -6.49 -3.49 -10.27
N ARG A 66 -7.61 -4.20 -10.51
CA ARG A 66 -8.96 -3.75 -10.14
C ARG A 66 -9.09 -3.35 -8.66
N ALA A 67 -8.67 -4.22 -7.75
CA ALA A 67 -8.80 -3.98 -6.31
C ALA A 67 -7.97 -2.78 -5.82
N GLU A 68 -6.84 -2.50 -6.47
CA GLU A 68 -6.01 -1.32 -6.18
C GLU A 68 -6.73 -0.05 -6.62
N LEU A 69 -7.25 -0.04 -7.85
CA LEU A 69 -7.94 1.11 -8.41
C LEU A 69 -9.27 1.41 -7.70
N GLU A 70 -10.06 0.39 -7.35
CA GLU A 70 -11.32 0.57 -6.61
C GLU A 70 -11.06 1.21 -5.24
N SER A 71 -10.03 0.76 -4.52
CA SER A 71 -9.58 1.39 -3.26
C SER A 71 -9.15 2.85 -3.43
N ASN A 72 -8.74 3.23 -4.64
CA ASN A 72 -8.23 4.55 -4.97
C ASN A 72 -9.23 5.43 -5.73
N GLY A 73 -10.50 5.01 -5.77
CA GLY A 73 -11.61 5.81 -6.30
C GLY A 73 -11.91 5.55 -7.77
N TYR A 74 -11.64 4.34 -8.26
CA TYR A 74 -12.24 3.82 -9.49
C TYR A 74 -13.60 3.18 -9.18
N ARG A 75 -14.62 3.50 -9.96
CA ARG A 75 -15.94 2.84 -9.86
C ARG A 75 -16.62 2.76 -11.21
N VAL A 76 -17.50 1.78 -11.39
CA VAL A 76 -18.30 1.62 -12.60
C VAL A 76 -19.77 1.86 -12.27
N VAL A 77 -20.36 2.90 -12.86
CA VAL A 77 -21.76 3.24 -12.69
C VAL A 77 -22.60 2.64 -13.83
N ARG A 78 -23.82 2.16 -13.51
CA ARG A 78 -24.72 1.47 -14.45
C ARG A 78 -26.18 1.81 -14.19
N GLY A 79 -27.04 1.61 -15.19
CA GLY A 79 -28.48 1.53 -15.00
C GLY A 79 -29.14 2.84 -14.53
N ALA A 80 -29.65 2.86 -13.30
CA ALA A 80 -30.33 4.03 -12.71
C ALA A 80 -29.34 5.14 -12.34
N GLU A 81 -28.21 4.78 -11.74
CA GLU A 81 -27.17 5.72 -11.31
C GLU A 81 -26.51 6.42 -12.50
N LEU A 82 -26.33 5.72 -13.63
CA LEU A 82 -25.85 6.34 -14.86
C LEU A 82 -26.86 7.35 -15.44
N ARG A 83 -28.17 7.07 -15.31
CA ARG A 83 -29.24 7.97 -15.77
C ARG A 83 -29.34 9.20 -14.89
N GLU A 84 -29.10 9.06 -13.59
CA GLU A 84 -29.04 10.16 -12.63
C GLU A 84 -27.83 11.06 -12.91
N LEU A 85 -26.63 10.47 -13.04
CA LEU A 85 -25.43 11.20 -13.42
C LEU A 85 -25.60 11.91 -14.77
N ALA A 86 -26.18 11.25 -15.78
CA ALA A 86 -26.44 11.86 -17.09
C ALA A 86 -27.44 13.02 -17.03
N ARG A 87 -28.38 13.01 -16.07
CA ARG A 87 -29.33 14.11 -15.83
C ARG A 87 -28.65 15.29 -15.15
N GLU A 88 -27.81 15.03 -14.16
CA GLU A 88 -26.98 16.07 -13.50
C GLU A 88 -26.03 16.75 -14.50
N MET A 89 -25.56 16.01 -15.51
CA MET A 89 -24.67 16.49 -16.56
C MET A 89 -25.34 17.35 -17.65
N GLY A 90 -26.67 17.43 -17.68
CA GLY A 90 -27.43 18.26 -18.64
C GLY A 90 -27.01 18.06 -20.11
N ASN A 91 -26.80 19.15 -20.86
CA ASN A 91 -26.46 19.15 -22.29
C ASN A 91 -25.00 18.72 -22.62
N GLN A 92 -24.13 18.57 -21.61
CA GLN A 92 -22.75 18.07 -21.78
C GLN A 92 -22.68 16.53 -21.83
N SER A 93 -23.82 15.86 -21.73
CA SER A 93 -23.99 14.41 -21.92
C SER A 93 -23.65 13.91 -23.33
N ARG A 94 -23.31 14.77 -24.29
CA ARG A 94 -22.84 14.37 -25.64
C ARG A 94 -21.54 13.56 -25.64
N GLU A 95 -20.72 13.64 -24.59
CA GLU A 95 -19.54 12.77 -24.46
C GLU A 95 -19.89 11.34 -24.07
N LEU A 96 -21.09 11.14 -23.50
CA LEU A 96 -21.65 9.83 -23.22
C LEU A 96 -22.37 9.38 -24.50
N GLY A 97 -21.79 8.43 -25.22
CA GLY A 97 -22.45 7.87 -26.40
C GLY A 97 -23.90 7.48 -26.10
N PRO A 98 -24.84 7.65 -27.05
CA PRO A 98 -26.30 7.53 -26.82
C PRO A 98 -26.76 6.14 -26.35
N ASN A 99 -25.86 5.15 -26.29
CA ASN A 99 -26.14 3.76 -25.94
C ASN A 99 -25.20 3.18 -24.86
N THR A 100 -24.51 4.03 -24.10
CA THR A 100 -23.56 3.58 -23.07
C THR A 100 -24.32 2.91 -21.90
N ARG A 101 -24.16 1.60 -21.73
CA ARG A 101 -24.82 0.82 -20.66
C ARG A 101 -24.09 0.88 -19.32
N SER A 102 -22.83 1.33 -19.32
CA SER A 102 -21.98 1.45 -18.13
C SER A 102 -20.88 2.47 -18.35
N LEU A 103 -20.57 3.28 -17.34
CA LEU A 103 -19.50 4.27 -17.40
C LEU A 103 -18.48 4.02 -16.28
N ALA A 104 -17.20 4.03 -16.63
CA ALA A 104 -16.12 3.92 -15.67
C ALA A 104 -15.66 5.33 -15.26
N LEU A 105 -15.65 5.57 -13.95
CA LEU A 105 -15.30 6.85 -13.33
C LEU A 105 -14.00 6.69 -12.56
N PHE A 106 -13.07 7.61 -12.79
CA PHE A 106 -11.77 7.66 -12.13
C PHE A 106 -11.64 8.97 -11.38
N THR A 107 -11.50 8.94 -10.07
CA THR A 107 -11.04 10.14 -9.35
C THR A 107 -9.58 10.46 -9.70
N ARG A 108 -9.11 11.68 -9.44
CA ARG A 108 -7.70 12.08 -9.68
C ARG A 108 -6.68 11.10 -9.08
N ARG A 109 -6.99 10.49 -7.92
CA ARG A 109 -6.16 9.45 -7.30
C ARG A 109 -6.09 8.18 -8.15
N ALA A 110 -7.22 7.72 -8.67
CA ALA A 110 -7.27 6.57 -9.57
C ALA A 110 -6.53 6.86 -10.88
N VAL A 111 -6.62 8.07 -11.43
CA VAL A 111 -5.87 8.49 -12.62
C VAL A 111 -4.36 8.43 -12.37
N LEU A 112 -3.89 9.00 -11.26
CA LEU A 112 -2.47 8.94 -10.87
C LEU A 112 -1.99 7.49 -10.69
N ASN A 113 -2.83 6.64 -10.09
CA ASN A 113 -2.54 5.23 -9.94
C ASN A 113 -2.35 4.53 -11.30
N VAL A 114 -3.20 4.83 -12.28
CA VAL A 114 -3.08 4.31 -13.65
C VAL A 114 -1.76 4.77 -14.27
N GLY A 115 -1.37 6.04 -14.13
CA GLY A 115 -0.08 6.54 -14.62
C GLY A 115 1.13 5.82 -14.01
N MET A 116 1.04 5.37 -12.76
CA MET A 116 2.12 4.58 -12.16
C MET A 116 2.15 3.11 -12.62
N LEU A 117 1.11 2.62 -13.28
CA LEU A 117 1.02 1.25 -13.82
C LEU A 117 1.39 1.16 -15.31
N LEU A 118 1.24 2.25 -16.06
CA LEU A 118 1.48 2.27 -17.51
C LEU A 118 2.98 2.31 -17.84
N ARG A 119 3.55 1.17 -18.25
CA ARG A 119 4.99 1.05 -18.57
C ARG A 119 5.41 1.90 -19.77
N ASP A 120 4.64 1.86 -20.85
CA ASP A 120 5.07 2.37 -22.17
C ASP A 120 4.55 3.76 -22.52
N SER A 121 3.77 4.42 -21.65
CA SER A 121 3.27 5.77 -21.90
C SER A 121 4.33 6.82 -21.55
N GLU A 122 4.67 7.69 -22.51
CA GLU A 122 5.61 8.79 -22.29
C GLU A 122 5.13 9.79 -21.24
N VAL A 123 3.83 10.11 -21.24
CA VAL A 123 3.22 10.97 -20.20
C VAL A 123 3.28 10.28 -18.84
N ALA A 124 3.06 8.95 -18.79
CA ALA A 124 3.15 8.19 -17.56
C ALA A 124 4.58 8.10 -17.01
N LYS A 125 5.59 7.97 -17.88
CA LYS A 125 7.02 8.06 -17.52
C LYS A 125 7.32 9.43 -16.91
N GLN A 126 6.85 10.52 -17.50
CA GLN A 126 7.01 11.86 -16.95
C GLN A 126 6.32 12.02 -15.59
N VAL A 127 5.11 11.47 -15.41
CA VAL A 127 4.44 11.44 -14.11
C VAL A 127 5.28 10.72 -13.06
N ARG A 128 5.84 9.56 -13.38
CA ARG A 128 6.70 8.80 -12.46
C ARG A 128 7.99 9.56 -12.17
N ALA A 129 8.64 10.10 -13.18
CA ALA A 129 9.83 10.93 -13.03
C ALA A 129 9.55 12.12 -12.10
N TYR A 130 8.46 12.86 -12.32
CA TYR A 130 8.07 13.98 -11.49
C TYR A 130 7.68 13.56 -10.06
N LEU A 131 7.03 12.40 -9.88
CA LEU A 131 6.76 11.85 -8.55
C LEU A 131 8.03 11.52 -7.77
N LEU A 132 9.07 11.06 -8.47
CA LEU A 132 10.39 10.75 -7.92
C LEU A 132 11.25 12.01 -7.71
N GLU A 133 11.16 13.01 -8.57
CA GLU A 133 11.84 14.32 -8.40
C GLU A 133 11.22 15.12 -7.25
N VAL A 134 9.89 15.14 -7.13
CA VAL A 134 9.19 15.79 -6.01
C VAL A 134 9.42 15.03 -4.69
N GLU A 135 9.95 13.80 -4.72
CA GLU A 135 10.48 13.14 -3.52
C GLU A 135 11.59 13.98 -2.87
N GLU A 136 12.39 14.69 -3.65
CA GLU A 136 13.47 15.56 -3.15
C GLU A 136 12.96 16.74 -2.32
N VAL A 137 11.74 17.23 -2.61
CA VAL A 137 11.10 18.40 -1.96
C VAL A 137 10.33 18.01 -0.69
N ALA A 138 10.01 16.73 -0.49
CA ALA A 138 9.29 16.29 0.70
C ALA A 138 10.15 16.43 1.96
N PRO A 139 9.55 16.81 3.11
CA PRO A 139 10.26 16.83 4.39
C PRO A 139 11.00 15.50 4.60
N PRO A 140 12.31 15.54 4.93
CA PRO A 140 13.13 14.33 5.08
C PRO A 140 12.48 13.26 5.96
N ASP A 141 11.77 13.66 7.01
CA ASP A 141 11.12 12.74 7.96
C ASP A 141 9.97 11.93 7.36
N LEU A 142 9.21 12.52 6.43
CA LEU A 142 8.12 11.82 5.74
C LEU A 142 8.67 10.79 4.75
N ARG A 143 9.77 11.11 4.06
CA ARG A 143 10.49 10.16 3.19
C ARG A 143 11.02 8.99 4.00
N LYS A 144 11.70 9.27 5.10
CA LYS A 144 12.26 8.25 5.99
C LYS A 144 11.17 7.33 6.52
N THR A 145 10.07 7.88 7.00
CA THR A 145 8.94 7.08 7.52
C THR A 145 8.34 6.18 6.45
N ALA A 146 8.15 6.71 5.25
CA ALA A 146 7.64 5.96 4.11
C ALA A 146 8.55 4.78 3.71
N TYR A 147 9.85 5.04 3.58
CA TYR A 147 10.85 4.03 3.27
C TYR A 147 10.86 2.91 4.33
N GLU A 148 10.94 3.27 5.61
CA GLU A 148 11.01 2.29 6.69
C GLU A 148 9.74 1.43 6.80
N ARG A 149 8.56 1.98 6.44
CA ARG A 149 7.32 1.19 6.34
C ARG A 149 7.36 0.17 5.22
N LEU A 150 7.89 0.55 4.06
CA LEU A 150 8.01 -0.34 2.90
C LEU A 150 8.99 -1.47 3.21
N ARG A 151 10.15 -1.12 3.75
CA ARG A 151 11.20 -2.05 4.14
C ARG A 151 10.70 -3.03 5.21
N GLU A 152 10.05 -2.54 6.27
CA GLU A 152 9.46 -3.39 7.31
C GLU A 152 8.45 -4.38 6.73
N LYS A 153 7.58 -3.91 5.81
CA LYS A 153 6.58 -4.76 5.18
C LYS A 153 7.22 -5.85 4.31
N ALA A 154 8.28 -5.52 3.57
CA ALA A 154 9.00 -6.47 2.74
C ALA A 154 9.70 -7.55 3.58
N GLU A 155 10.41 -7.14 4.63
CA GLU A 155 11.14 -8.03 5.54
C GLU A 155 10.19 -8.94 6.31
N TYR A 156 9.09 -8.39 6.86
CA TYR A 156 8.10 -9.20 7.54
C TYR A 156 7.37 -10.16 6.59
N ARG A 157 7.17 -9.78 5.31
CA ARG A 157 6.66 -10.71 4.29
C ARG A 157 7.65 -11.85 4.06
N GLY A 158 8.93 -11.55 3.89
CA GLY A 158 9.97 -12.57 3.73
C GLY A 158 10.00 -13.58 4.88
N LEU A 159 9.90 -13.11 6.13
CA LEU A 159 9.75 -14.00 7.29
C LEU A 159 8.50 -14.88 7.21
N ARG A 160 7.35 -14.32 6.82
CA ARG A 160 6.10 -15.09 6.70
C ARG A 160 6.16 -16.13 5.61
N ASP A 161 6.73 -15.79 4.46
CA ASP A 161 6.87 -16.68 3.32
C ASP A 161 7.81 -17.83 3.68
N LEU A 162 8.94 -17.54 4.34
CA LEU A 162 9.86 -18.55 4.87
C LEU A 162 9.19 -19.51 5.86
N ILE A 163 8.39 -18.99 6.80
CA ILE A 163 7.62 -19.83 7.73
C ILE A 163 6.63 -20.70 6.96
N ALA A 164 5.92 -20.12 5.99
CA ALA A 164 4.93 -20.86 5.19
C ALA A 164 5.55 -21.97 4.32
N GLU A 165 6.77 -21.75 3.83
CA GLU A 165 7.49 -22.71 2.98
C GLU A 165 8.18 -23.83 3.77
N SER A 166 8.60 -23.55 5.01
CA SER A 166 9.41 -24.48 5.82
C SER A 166 8.64 -25.17 6.95
N ALA A 167 7.50 -24.63 7.39
CA ALA A 167 6.78 -25.17 8.52
C ALA A 167 5.95 -26.41 8.14
N THR A 168 6.19 -27.52 8.82
CA THR A 168 5.58 -28.84 8.53
C THR A 168 4.05 -28.88 8.68
N ASP A 169 3.50 -28.02 9.53
CA ASP A 169 2.09 -27.96 9.91
C ASP A 169 1.43 -26.62 9.54
N TYR A 170 2.04 -25.84 8.64
CA TYR A 170 1.48 -24.55 8.20
C TYR A 170 0.16 -24.73 7.44
N SER A 171 -0.85 -23.94 7.84
CA SER A 171 -2.08 -23.80 7.08
C SER A 171 -2.59 -22.35 7.12
N PRO A 172 -2.75 -21.68 5.96
CA PRO A 172 -3.11 -20.26 5.92
C PRO A 172 -4.53 -19.97 6.44
N SER A 173 -5.43 -20.97 6.40
CA SER A 173 -6.81 -20.85 6.88
C SER A 173 -6.95 -21.20 8.36
N ASP A 174 -5.95 -21.83 8.96
CA ASP A 174 -6.02 -22.31 10.34
C ASP A 174 -6.00 -21.15 11.37
N LYS A 175 -6.77 -21.33 12.44
CA LYS A 175 -6.85 -20.39 13.55
C LYS A 175 -5.53 -20.35 14.32
N ALA A 176 -4.86 -21.48 14.54
CA ALA A 176 -3.61 -21.50 15.28
C ALA A 176 -2.50 -20.77 14.51
N THR A 177 -2.40 -20.97 13.20
CA THR A 177 -1.48 -20.21 12.32
C THR A 177 -1.72 -18.69 12.40
N ARG A 178 -2.97 -18.24 12.32
CA ARG A 178 -3.30 -16.81 12.47
C ARG A 178 -2.93 -16.27 13.86
N MET A 179 -3.18 -17.03 14.91
CA MET A 179 -2.83 -16.66 16.28
C MET A 179 -1.30 -16.62 16.47
N ALA A 180 -0.56 -17.51 15.84
CA ALA A 180 0.90 -17.54 15.85
C ALA A 180 1.48 -16.24 15.26
N PHE A 181 1.07 -15.84 14.05
CA PHE A 181 1.55 -14.57 13.47
C PHE A 181 1.12 -13.34 14.28
N ALA A 182 -0.07 -13.36 14.89
CA ALA A 182 -0.49 -12.28 15.77
C ALA A 182 0.41 -12.19 17.02
N ARG A 183 0.81 -13.34 17.59
CA ARG A 183 1.75 -13.44 18.71
C ARG A 183 3.14 -12.97 18.31
N ALA A 184 3.68 -13.43 17.19
CA ALA A 184 4.96 -12.98 16.63
C ALA A 184 4.99 -11.46 16.41
N GLN A 185 3.93 -10.89 15.83
CA GLN A 185 3.82 -9.45 15.63
C GLN A 185 3.79 -8.68 16.97
N ASN A 186 3.13 -9.20 18.00
CA ASN A 186 3.14 -8.60 19.34
C ASN A 186 4.51 -8.70 20.02
N LEU A 187 5.27 -9.78 19.80
CA LEU A 187 6.65 -9.89 20.28
C LEU A 187 7.56 -8.86 19.59
N LEU A 188 7.38 -8.63 18.28
CA LEU A 188 8.07 -7.55 17.56
C LEU A 188 7.75 -6.17 18.16
N TYR A 189 6.48 -5.86 18.43
CA TYR A 189 6.13 -4.60 19.08
C TYR A 189 6.74 -4.49 20.48
N ARG A 190 6.55 -5.50 21.33
CA ARG A 190 7.05 -5.47 22.72
C ARG A 190 8.55 -5.32 22.79
N SER A 191 9.26 -6.05 21.96
CA SER A 191 10.71 -6.01 21.93
C SER A 191 11.23 -4.67 21.34
N THR A 192 10.49 -4.04 20.44
CA THR A 192 10.90 -2.75 19.83
C THR A 192 10.56 -1.54 20.71
N ILE A 193 9.36 -1.50 21.29
CA ILE A 193 8.79 -0.31 21.93
C ILE A 193 8.22 -0.56 23.33
N GLY A 194 8.34 -1.77 23.88
CA GLY A 194 7.84 -2.12 25.22
C GLY A 194 6.32 -2.29 25.31
N MET A 195 5.60 -2.23 24.20
CA MET A 195 4.12 -2.34 24.15
C MET A 195 3.70 -3.39 23.13
N ASP A 196 2.59 -4.10 23.38
CA ASP A 196 1.89 -4.84 22.32
C ASP A 196 0.99 -3.92 21.48
N ALA A 197 0.36 -4.48 20.44
CA ALA A 197 -0.51 -3.74 19.53
C ALA A 197 -1.66 -3.01 20.26
N ALA A 198 -2.30 -3.68 21.21
CA ALA A 198 -3.47 -3.15 21.92
C ALA A 198 -3.07 -2.06 22.92
N GLN A 199 -1.91 -2.20 23.56
CA GLN A 199 -1.31 -1.16 24.39
C GLN A 199 -0.91 0.05 23.54
N LEU A 200 -0.25 -0.15 22.40
CA LEU A 200 0.16 0.93 21.50
C LEU A 200 -1.05 1.74 21.00
N ILE A 201 -2.13 1.08 20.57
CA ILE A 201 -3.35 1.76 20.12
C ILE A 201 -3.99 2.59 21.24
N ARG A 202 -3.93 2.12 22.49
CA ARG A 202 -4.52 2.82 23.65
C ARG A 202 -3.57 3.83 24.31
N SER A 203 -2.31 3.90 23.88
CA SER A 203 -1.28 4.73 24.52
C SER A 203 -1.52 6.24 24.40
N GLY A 204 -2.43 6.67 23.51
CA GLY A 204 -2.65 8.09 23.21
C GLY A 204 -1.58 8.70 22.30
N ARG A 205 -0.63 7.91 21.80
CA ARG A 205 0.37 8.37 20.83
C ARG A 205 -0.30 8.89 19.54
N PRO A 206 0.26 9.94 18.90
CA PRO A 206 -0.26 10.43 17.63
C PRO A 206 -0.01 9.42 16.51
N LEU A 207 -0.96 9.28 15.58
CA LEU A 207 -0.75 8.49 14.37
C LEU A 207 0.33 9.15 13.51
N GLN A 208 1.25 8.32 13.03
CA GLN A 208 2.31 8.68 12.10
C GLN A 208 1.88 8.49 10.63
N ASN A 209 0.83 7.70 10.39
CA ASN A 209 0.34 7.40 9.04
C ASN A 209 -1.16 7.07 9.04
N TRP A 210 -1.90 7.50 8.01
CA TRP A 210 -3.30 7.16 7.80
C TRP A 210 -3.70 7.27 6.33
N SER A 211 -4.78 6.59 5.95
CA SER A 211 -5.29 6.53 4.57
C SER A 211 -6.42 7.54 4.27
N GLY A 212 -7.07 8.07 5.31
CA GLY A 212 -8.20 8.98 5.19
C GLY A 212 -7.86 10.35 4.59
N LYS A 213 -8.72 10.83 3.68
CA LYS A 213 -8.54 12.12 2.98
C LYS A 213 -8.63 13.34 3.91
N ASN A 214 -9.47 13.27 4.94
CA ASN A 214 -9.74 14.35 5.89
C ASN A 214 -9.20 14.03 7.29
N GLY A 215 -8.13 13.24 7.37
CA GLY A 215 -7.53 12.76 8.61
C GLY A 215 -7.81 11.27 8.89
N PRO A 216 -7.34 10.76 10.06
CA PRO A 216 -7.43 9.35 10.39
C PRO A 216 -8.86 8.79 10.43
N THR A 217 -9.07 7.66 9.77
CA THR A 217 -10.32 6.88 9.87
C THR A 217 -10.37 6.03 11.14
N LYS A 218 -11.53 5.44 11.44
CA LYS A 218 -11.67 4.43 12.51
C LYS A 218 -10.76 3.22 12.25
N THR A 219 -10.63 2.80 10.99
CA THR A 219 -9.74 1.71 10.59
C THR A 219 -8.27 2.08 10.81
N ASP A 220 -7.87 3.29 10.43
CA ASP A 220 -6.48 3.76 10.63
C ASP A 220 -6.11 3.76 12.12
N ARG A 221 -7.04 4.18 13.00
CA ARG A 221 -6.87 4.15 14.45
C ARG A 221 -6.74 2.75 15.04
N GLY A 222 -7.29 1.73 14.38
CA GLY A 222 -7.22 0.34 14.81
C GLY A 222 -5.92 -0.39 14.42
N ILE A 223 -5.02 0.24 13.67
CA ILE A 223 -3.80 -0.39 13.17
C ILE A 223 -2.60 0.09 14.00
N ALA A 224 -2.03 -0.81 14.81
CA ALA A 224 -0.88 -0.50 15.68
C ALA A 224 0.34 0.05 14.92
N LYS A 225 0.67 -0.50 13.74
CA LYS A 225 1.78 0.01 12.90
C LYS A 225 1.63 1.49 12.53
N ASN A 226 0.42 2.05 12.50
CA ASN A 226 0.22 3.46 12.16
C ASN A 226 0.72 4.42 13.24
N TYR A 227 1.01 3.94 14.45
CA TYR A 227 1.53 4.75 15.55
C TYR A 227 3.07 4.72 15.67
N LEU A 228 3.74 3.86 14.88
CA LEU A 228 5.19 3.72 14.89
C LEU A 228 5.88 4.81 14.05
N THR A 229 6.93 5.38 14.62
CA THR A 229 7.87 6.30 13.96
C THR A 229 8.79 5.57 12.99
N ALA A 230 9.49 6.31 12.12
CA ALA A 230 10.49 5.75 11.23
C ALA A 230 11.58 4.97 11.98
N ASP A 231 12.08 5.50 13.10
CA ASP A 231 13.15 4.86 13.87
C ASP A 231 12.70 3.57 14.54
N GLU A 232 11.44 3.52 15.02
CA GLU A 232 10.86 2.30 15.58
C GLU A 232 10.62 1.25 14.49
N LEU A 233 10.19 1.65 13.30
CA LEU A 233 10.05 0.74 12.16
C LEU A 233 11.40 0.18 11.71
N ASN A 234 12.45 1.00 11.67
CA ASN A 234 13.81 0.54 11.38
C ASN A 234 14.26 -0.48 12.42
N LYS A 235 14.10 -0.19 13.73
CA LYS A 235 14.42 -1.13 14.81
C LYS A 235 13.63 -2.44 14.70
N MET A 236 12.35 -2.37 14.38
CA MET A 236 11.51 -3.56 14.19
C MET A 236 11.99 -4.39 13.00
N THR A 237 12.39 -3.73 11.91
CA THR A 237 13.00 -4.36 10.74
C THR A 237 14.30 -5.07 11.10
N SER A 238 15.22 -4.40 11.80
CA SER A 238 16.48 -5.01 12.25
C SER A 238 16.26 -6.24 13.12
N ARG A 239 15.20 -6.27 13.92
CA ARG A 239 14.82 -7.45 14.72
C ARG A 239 14.35 -8.62 13.85
N VAL A 240 13.58 -8.35 12.79
CA VAL A 240 13.22 -9.38 11.79
C VAL A 240 14.46 -9.91 11.09
N THR A 241 15.38 -9.04 10.68
CA THR A 241 16.65 -9.45 10.06
C THR A 241 17.49 -10.33 11.00
N LEU A 242 17.57 -9.98 12.29
CA LEU A 242 18.27 -10.78 13.29
C LEU A 242 17.62 -12.16 13.47
N LEU A 243 16.29 -12.23 13.49
CA LEU A 243 15.54 -13.48 13.53
C LEU A 243 15.87 -14.35 12.32
N LEU A 244 15.85 -13.81 11.10
CA LEU A 244 16.21 -14.56 9.89
C LEU A 244 17.64 -15.09 9.95
N ALA A 245 18.59 -14.34 10.52
CA ALA A 245 19.94 -14.84 10.73
C ALA A 245 19.99 -16.03 11.72
N HIS A 246 19.18 -16.01 12.78
CA HIS A 246 19.10 -17.13 13.75
C HIS A 246 18.43 -18.36 13.14
N VAL A 247 17.44 -18.19 12.28
CA VAL A 247 16.80 -19.28 11.54
C VAL A 247 17.85 -20.07 10.76
N ASN A 248 18.72 -19.38 10.03
CA ASN A 248 19.77 -20.00 9.23
C ASN A 248 20.77 -20.81 10.08
N VAL A 249 20.94 -20.45 11.35
CA VAL A 249 21.82 -21.17 12.29
C VAL A 249 21.09 -22.33 12.97
N ARG A 250 19.84 -22.13 13.37
CA ARG A 250 19.10 -23.12 14.17
C ARG A 250 18.56 -24.27 13.32
N PHE A 251 18.15 -23.98 12.09
CA PHE A 251 17.60 -24.95 11.17
C PHE A 251 18.61 -25.18 10.04
N GLU A 252 19.73 -25.83 10.37
CA GLU A 252 20.66 -26.34 9.35
C GLU A 252 20.00 -27.47 8.52
N ASN A 253 20.45 -27.59 7.26
CA ASN A 253 20.15 -28.61 6.24
C ASN A 253 19.08 -29.65 6.62
N ASP A 254 17.90 -29.53 6.01
CA ASP A 254 16.74 -30.45 6.06
C ASP A 254 15.87 -30.46 7.32
N THR A 255 16.16 -29.65 8.34
CA THR A 255 15.25 -29.54 9.48
C THR A 255 14.04 -28.66 9.13
N GLN A 256 12.86 -29.27 8.98
CA GLN A 256 11.60 -28.54 8.82
C GLN A 256 10.92 -28.34 10.19
N PRO A 257 10.94 -27.13 10.77
CA PRO A 257 10.29 -26.88 12.05
C PRO A 257 8.76 -26.94 11.96
N SER A 258 8.09 -27.15 13.09
CA SER A 258 6.66 -26.86 13.23
C SER A 258 6.42 -25.36 13.48
N MET A 259 5.18 -24.92 13.32
CA MET A 259 4.72 -23.57 13.69
C MET A 259 5.01 -23.25 15.16
N GLN A 260 4.94 -24.25 16.04
CA GLN A 260 5.27 -24.11 17.47
C GLN A 260 6.77 -23.86 17.68
N GLN A 261 7.64 -24.61 17.00
CA GLN A 261 9.10 -24.39 17.07
C GLN A 261 9.50 -23.04 16.47
N TRP A 262 8.81 -22.59 15.43
CA TRP A 262 8.95 -21.24 14.89
C TRP A 262 8.61 -20.16 15.93
N LEU A 263 7.50 -20.32 16.66
CA LEU A 263 7.13 -19.40 17.73
C LEU A 263 8.15 -19.37 18.86
N GLU A 264 8.65 -20.54 19.28
CA GLU A 264 9.68 -20.66 20.31
C GLU A 264 10.97 -19.93 19.91
N LEU A 265 11.41 -20.10 18.65
CA LEU A 265 12.55 -19.36 18.12
C LEU A 265 12.32 -17.84 18.14
N ILE A 266 11.13 -17.40 17.72
CA ILE A 266 10.78 -15.97 17.72
C ILE A 266 10.81 -15.41 19.14
N GLU A 267 10.30 -16.15 20.13
CA GLU A 267 10.32 -15.76 21.54
C GLU A 267 11.72 -15.68 22.12
N GLU A 268 12.60 -16.60 21.74
CA GLU A 268 14.00 -16.62 22.15
C GLU A 268 14.77 -15.43 21.59
N VAL A 269 14.62 -15.13 20.30
CA VAL A 269 15.38 -14.07 19.60
C VAL A 269 14.81 -12.68 19.88
N LEU A 270 13.52 -12.57 20.21
CA LEU A 270 12.86 -11.32 20.55
C LEU A 270 12.53 -11.26 22.05
N PRO A 271 13.55 -11.21 22.95
CA PRO A 271 13.30 -11.19 24.37
C PRO A 271 12.50 -9.94 24.75
N GLN A 272 11.58 -10.12 25.70
CA GLN A 272 10.83 -9.01 26.23
C GLN A 272 11.76 -8.09 27.02
N PRO A 273 11.59 -6.76 26.97
CA PRO A 273 12.28 -5.90 27.91
C PRO A 273 11.95 -6.38 29.32
N ALA A 274 12.97 -6.59 30.15
CA ALA A 274 12.79 -7.02 31.53
C ALA A 274 11.77 -6.07 32.18
N VAL A 275 10.69 -6.65 32.71
CA VAL A 275 9.76 -5.90 33.56
C VAL A 275 10.61 -5.49 34.76
N LEU A 276 10.98 -4.20 34.84
CA LEU A 276 11.53 -3.67 36.07
C LEU A 276 10.41 -3.83 37.11
N ALA A 277 10.59 -4.82 37.98
CA ALA A 277 9.74 -5.09 39.12
C ALA A 277 9.82 -3.94 40.13
#